data_AF-A0A9E2PAW2-F1
#
_entry.id   AF-A0A9E2PAW2-F1
#
_cell.length_a   1.000
_cell.length_b   1.000
_cell.length_c   1.000
_cell.angle_alpha   90.00
_cell.angle_beta   90.00
_cell.angle_gamma   90.00
#
_symmetry.space_group_name_H-M   'P 1'
#
loop_
_entity.id
_entity.type
_entity.pdbx_description
1 polymer ?
#
loop_
_entity_poly.entity_id
_entity_poly.type
_entity_poly.pdbx_seq_one_letter_code
_entity_poly.pdbx_strand_id
1 'polypeptide(L)'
;MNNRNILLNNNPITSLHSAKQGFKPLYGIEVKNEICPLCGFKHTILPLEETIAVGFGNALLTKNSECIYSEIDARCCNDYLTVAQAEELADADPNQDWRIHLIAPFSELHYQRQGKRHWVLYEKREGFA
;
A
#
# COMPACT_ATOMS: atom_id res chain seq x y z
N MET A 1 39.49 -25.41 34.85
CA MET A 1 38.33 -26.31 35.03
C MET A 1 37.07 -25.50 34.79
N ASN A 2 36.57 -25.55 33.55
CA ASN A 2 35.26 -26.13 33.16
C ASN A 2 34.06 -25.32 33.68
N ASN A 3 33.44 -24.49 32.84
CA ASN A 3 32.40 -24.82 31.85
C ASN A 3 31.15 -25.51 32.42
N ARG A 4 30.01 -24.80 32.32
CA ARG A 4 28.68 -25.25 31.83
C ARG A 4 27.76 -24.01 31.82
N ASN A 5 27.56 -23.38 30.66
CA ASN A 5 26.51 -23.64 29.66
C ASN A 5 25.08 -23.65 30.24
N ILE A 6 24.37 -22.54 30.03
CA ILE A 6 22.92 -22.55 29.78
C ILE A 6 22.65 -21.65 28.55
N LEU A 7 22.59 -22.31 27.40
CA LEU A 7 21.83 -21.93 26.21
C LEU A 7 20.35 -22.29 26.52
N LEU A 8 19.27 -21.73 25.97
CA LEU A 8 19.00 -20.93 24.78
C LEU A 8 17.52 -20.49 24.87
N ASN A 9 17.15 -19.57 23.95
CA ASN A 9 15.80 -19.25 23.49
C ASN A 9 15.00 -18.27 24.35
N ASN A 10 14.88 -17.05 23.84
CA ASN A 10 13.60 -16.55 23.33
C ASN A 10 13.87 -15.33 22.43
N ASN A 11 13.77 -15.54 21.11
CA ASN A 11 13.43 -14.45 20.20
C ASN A 11 12.06 -13.90 20.59
N PRO A 12 11.85 -12.59 20.44
CA PRO A 12 11.03 -12.21 19.30
C PRO A 12 11.64 -11.05 18.50
N ILE A 13 11.64 -11.25 17.19
CA ILE A 13 11.49 -10.21 16.15
C ILE A 13 12.61 -9.16 16.19
N THR A 14 13.73 -9.56 15.61
CA THR A 14 14.80 -8.65 15.21
C THR A 14 14.27 -7.64 14.20
N SER A 15 14.09 -6.40 14.66
CA SER A 15 14.31 -5.16 13.91
C SER A 15 13.47 -4.92 12.63
N LEU A 16 12.21 -4.50 12.82
CA LEU A 16 11.50 -3.63 11.86
C LEU A 16 11.90 -2.14 12.02
N HIS A 17 13.17 -1.87 12.34
CA HIS A 17 13.72 -0.51 12.32
C HIS A 17 14.54 -0.32 11.05
N SER A 18 13.84 -0.05 9.95
CA SER A 18 14.45 0.69 8.85
C SER A 18 13.39 1.58 8.20
N ALA A 19 13.21 2.76 8.77
CA ALA A 19 12.62 3.88 8.05
C ALA A 19 13.63 5.03 8.07
N LYS A 20 14.00 5.47 6.86
CA LYS A 20 14.47 6.81 6.43
C LYS A 20 15.60 6.74 5.40
N GLN A 21 15.28 6.24 4.21
CA GLN A 21 15.92 6.73 2.99
C GLN A 21 14.87 7.57 2.27
N GLY A 22 15.24 8.78 1.86
CA GLY A 22 14.32 9.74 1.25
C GLY A 22 13.49 9.09 0.15
N PHE A 23 12.20 9.42 0.12
CA PHE A 23 11.25 8.94 -0.86
C PHE A 23 11.83 9.08 -2.28
N LYS A 24 12.02 7.95 -2.97
CA LYS A 24 12.42 7.93 -4.38
C LYS A 24 11.21 7.54 -5.23
N PRO A 25 10.84 8.38 -6.22
CA PRO A 25 9.82 8.01 -7.20
C PRO A 25 10.20 6.71 -7.90
N LEU A 26 9.28 5.75 -7.90
CA LEU A 26 9.36 4.52 -8.66
C LEU A 26 8.88 4.76 -10.09
N TYR A 27 9.35 3.96 -11.03
CA TYR A 27 8.86 4.07 -12.40
C TYR A 27 7.41 3.60 -12.47
N GLY A 28 6.56 4.43 -13.07
CA GLY A 28 5.20 4.01 -13.37
C GLY A 28 5.20 2.89 -14.41
N ILE A 29 4.31 1.92 -14.25
CA ILE A 29 4.08 0.91 -15.28
C ILE A 29 2.99 1.41 -16.23
N GLU A 30 3.27 1.33 -17.54
CA GLU A 30 2.20 1.48 -18.52
C GLU A 30 1.29 0.26 -18.44
N VAL A 31 0.04 0.48 -18.06
CA VAL A 31 -0.97 -0.55 -18.23
C VAL A 31 -1.32 -0.55 -19.71
N LYS A 32 -0.72 -1.46 -20.49
CA LYS A 32 -1.32 -1.86 -21.78
C LYS A 32 -2.78 -2.14 -21.50
N ASN A 33 -3.71 -1.56 -22.28
CA ASN A 33 -5.17 -1.56 -22.10
C ASN A 33 -5.79 -2.95 -21.82
N GLU A 34 -5.46 -3.53 -20.68
CA GLU A 34 -5.86 -4.84 -20.20
C GLU A 34 -7.07 -4.59 -19.32
N ILE A 35 -8.23 -4.72 -19.94
CA ILE A 35 -9.50 -4.73 -19.24
C ILE A 35 -9.53 -6.03 -18.44
N CYS A 36 -9.53 -5.92 -17.12
CA CYS A 36 -9.86 -7.04 -16.25
C CYS A 36 -11.35 -7.32 -16.46
N PRO A 37 -11.76 -8.48 -17.00
CA PRO A 37 -13.17 -8.74 -17.29
C PRO A 37 -14.05 -8.73 -16.03
N LEU A 38 -13.46 -8.92 -14.85
CA LEU A 38 -14.14 -8.86 -13.56
C LEU A 38 -14.16 -7.46 -12.94
N CYS A 39 -13.12 -6.66 -13.18
CA CYS A 39 -12.81 -5.47 -12.38
C CYS A 39 -12.61 -4.19 -13.20
N GLY A 40 -12.85 -4.25 -14.52
CA GLY A 40 -12.86 -3.10 -15.41
C GLY A 40 -11.46 -2.60 -15.82
N PHE A 41 -11.41 -1.32 -16.18
CA PHE A 41 -10.19 -0.64 -16.60
C PHE A 41 -9.29 -0.37 -15.38
N LYS A 42 -7.97 -0.55 -15.55
CA LYS A 42 -6.99 -0.32 -14.49
C LYS A 42 -6.27 1.00 -14.77
N HIS A 43 -6.36 1.96 -13.84
CA HIS A 43 -5.77 3.27 -14.00
C HIS A 43 -4.26 3.25 -13.78
N THR A 44 -3.48 3.83 -14.69
CA THR A 44 -2.05 4.12 -14.48
C THR A 44 -1.85 5.24 -13.46
N ILE A 45 -2.79 6.20 -13.43
CA ILE A 45 -2.88 7.27 -12.45
C ILE A 45 -4.19 7.12 -11.69
N LEU A 46 -4.13 6.88 -10.39
CA LEU A 46 -5.34 6.65 -9.58
C LEU A 46 -6.15 7.95 -9.43
N PRO A 47 -7.43 7.99 -9.89
CA PRO A 47 -8.30 9.12 -9.70
C PRO A 47 -8.58 9.37 -8.21
N LEU A 48 -8.84 10.63 -7.86
CA LEU A 48 -9.01 11.02 -6.46
C LEU A 48 -10.39 10.63 -5.91
N GLU A 49 -11.34 10.44 -6.81
CA GLU A 49 -12.72 10.08 -6.52
C GLU A 49 -12.88 8.57 -6.23
N GLU A 50 -11.83 7.78 -6.50
CA GLU A 50 -11.85 6.35 -6.18
C GLU A 50 -11.85 6.12 -4.67
N THR A 51 -12.55 5.07 -4.28
CA THR A 51 -12.51 4.54 -2.92
C THR A 51 -11.33 3.59 -2.78
N ILE A 52 -10.59 3.70 -1.69
CA ILE A 52 -9.52 2.77 -1.31
C ILE A 52 -10.18 1.55 -0.67
N ALA A 53 -10.78 0.72 -1.51
CA ALA A 53 -11.44 -0.53 -1.12
C ALA A 53 -11.43 -1.51 -2.29
N VAL A 54 -11.34 -2.81 -1.98
CA VAL A 54 -11.49 -3.90 -2.95
C VAL A 54 -12.71 -4.80 -2.66
N GLY A 55 -13.35 -4.62 -1.50
CA GLY A 55 -14.53 -5.35 -1.05
C GLY A 55 -14.26 -6.78 -0.58
N PHE A 56 -13.47 -7.53 -1.35
CA PHE A 56 -12.99 -8.86 -0.99
C PHE A 56 -11.47 -8.92 -1.18
N GLY A 57 -10.74 -8.96 -0.05
CA GLY A 57 -9.30 -8.71 0.00
C GLY A 57 -8.99 -7.66 1.05
N ASN A 58 -8.00 -6.80 0.79
CA ASN A 58 -7.73 -5.63 1.61
C ASN A 58 -7.20 -4.45 0.76
N ALA A 59 -7.58 -3.23 1.13
CA ALA A 59 -7.01 -2.01 0.61
C ALA A 59 -6.30 -1.22 1.72
N LEU A 60 -5.09 -0.74 1.45
CA LEU A 60 -4.22 -0.12 2.44
C LEU A 60 -3.73 1.25 1.99
N LEU A 61 -3.56 2.17 2.94
CA LEU A 61 -2.73 3.36 2.80
C LEU A 61 -1.52 3.21 3.73
N THR A 62 -0.32 3.39 3.21
CA THR A 62 0.91 3.35 4.00
C THR A 62 1.70 4.64 3.93
N LYS A 63 2.39 4.98 5.03
CA LYS A 63 3.39 6.06 5.14
C LYS A 63 4.71 5.45 5.58
N ASN A 64 5.73 5.49 4.73
CA ASN A 64 7.03 4.83 4.98
C ASN A 64 6.88 3.36 5.39
N SER A 65 5.98 2.64 4.71
CA SER A 65 5.63 1.23 4.99
C SER A 65 4.82 0.98 6.27
N GLU A 66 4.52 2.01 7.07
CA GLU A 66 3.59 1.91 8.20
C GLU A 66 2.15 2.02 7.70
N CYS A 67 1.27 1.11 8.14
CA CYS A 67 -0.14 1.13 7.77
C CYS A 67 -0.87 2.26 8.52
N ILE A 68 -1.40 3.21 7.75
CA ILE A 68 -2.19 4.34 8.27
C ILE A 68 -3.69 4.07 8.16
N TYR A 69 -4.09 3.31 7.13
CA TYR A 69 -5.46 2.87 6.92
C TYR A 69 -5.48 1.47 6.31
N SER A 70 -6.47 0.68 6.71
CA SER A 70 -6.75 -0.66 6.22
C SER A 70 -8.27 -0.85 6.09
N GLU A 71 -8.72 -1.30 4.93
CA GLU A 71 -10.13 -1.56 4.62
C GLU A 71 -10.75 -2.55 5.60
N ILE A 72 -10.01 -3.56 6.04
CA ILE A 72 -10.49 -4.57 7.00
C ILE A 72 -10.87 -3.97 8.36
N ASP A 73 -10.28 -2.84 8.73
CA ASP A 73 -10.58 -2.19 10.01
C ASP A 73 -11.82 -1.27 9.93
N ALA A 74 -12.35 -1.04 8.72
CA ALA A 74 -13.59 -0.28 8.51
C ALA A 74 -14.82 -1.09 8.95
N ARG A 75 -15.78 -0.44 9.60
CA ARG A 75 -16.98 -1.13 10.12
C ARG A 75 -18.02 -1.36 9.02
N CYS A 76 -18.06 -0.48 8.04
CA CYS A 76 -18.93 -0.58 6.87
C CYS A 76 -18.32 0.17 5.66
N CYS A 77 -18.93 0.01 4.50
CA CYS A 77 -18.46 0.63 3.26
C CYS A 77 -18.48 2.17 3.27
N ASN A 78 -19.29 2.81 4.12
CA ASN A 78 -19.30 4.26 4.27
C ASN A 78 -18.06 4.79 5.02
N ASP A 79 -17.33 3.93 5.72
CA ASP A 79 -16.10 4.29 6.45
C ASP A 79 -14.84 4.15 5.57
N TYR A 80 -15.00 3.74 4.31
CA TYR A 80 -13.86 3.59 3.41
C TYR A 80 -13.23 4.93 3.06
N LEU A 81 -11.91 4.95 3.04
CA LEU A 81 -11.14 6.14 2.71
C LEU A 81 -11.16 6.36 1.19
N THR A 82 -11.35 7.59 0.75
CA THR A 82 -11.17 7.96 -0.67
C THR A 82 -9.72 8.34 -0.95
N VAL A 83 -9.32 8.28 -2.22
CA VAL A 83 -7.99 8.73 -2.64
C VAL A 83 -7.81 10.24 -2.40
N ALA A 84 -8.87 11.04 -2.51
CA ALA A 84 -8.85 12.45 -2.14
C ALA A 84 -8.50 12.67 -0.66
N GLN A 85 -9.08 11.88 0.25
CA GLN A 85 -8.75 11.96 1.68
C GLN A 85 -7.33 11.47 1.98
N ALA A 86 -6.88 10.41 1.30
CA ALA A 86 -5.49 9.97 1.39
C ALA A 86 -4.50 11.04 0.87
N GLU A 87 -4.87 11.77 -0.18
CA GLU A 87 -4.11 12.90 -0.69
C GLU A 87 -4.02 14.04 0.32
N GLU A 88 -5.09 14.36 1.05
CA GLU A 88 -5.05 15.38 2.10
C GLU A 88 -4.05 15.00 3.21
N LEU A 89 -4.05 13.74 3.65
CA LEU A 89 -3.07 13.22 4.60
C LEU A 89 -1.63 13.31 4.06
N ALA A 90 -1.45 12.99 2.78
CA ALA A 90 -0.15 13.00 2.14
C ALA A 90 0.37 14.41 1.80
N ASP A 91 -0.51 15.38 1.56
CA ASP A 91 -0.14 16.78 1.33
C ASP A 91 0.33 17.46 2.63
N ALA A 92 -0.13 16.98 3.80
CA ALA A 92 0.35 17.43 5.10
C ALA A 92 1.81 16.99 5.37
N ASP A 93 2.22 15.84 4.83
CA ASP A 93 3.57 15.26 4.97
C ASP A 93 4.17 14.87 3.59
N PRO A 94 4.45 15.83 2.69
CA PRO A 94 4.72 15.55 1.28
C PRO A 94 6.08 14.88 1.00
N ASN A 95 7.00 14.91 1.96
CA ASN A 95 8.34 14.35 1.84
C ASN A 95 8.45 12.88 2.31
N GLN A 96 7.32 12.25 2.65
CA GLN A 96 7.25 10.85 3.07
C GLN A 96 6.84 9.95 1.91
N ASP A 97 7.16 8.65 2.01
CA ASP A 97 6.73 7.65 1.03
C ASP A 97 5.28 7.24 1.29
N TRP A 98 4.38 7.75 0.48
CA TRP A 98 2.96 7.43 0.55
C TRP A 98 2.57 6.45 -0.53
N ARG A 99 1.92 5.36 -0.14
CA ARG A 99 1.49 4.31 -1.07
C ARG A 99 0.09 3.82 -0.77
N ILE A 100 -0.62 3.48 -1.84
CA ILE A 100 -1.91 2.79 -1.80
C ILE A 100 -1.71 1.39 -2.34
N HIS A 101 -2.26 0.39 -1.65
CA HIS A 101 -2.21 -1.01 -2.07
C HIS A 101 -3.63 -1.54 -2.17
N LEU A 102 -4.03 -1.99 -3.35
CA LEU A 102 -5.32 -2.62 -3.59
C LEU A 102 -5.06 -4.11 -3.82
N ILE A 103 -5.35 -4.95 -2.82
CA ILE A 103 -4.97 -6.36 -2.80
C ILE A 103 -6.25 -7.20 -2.89
N ALA A 104 -6.65 -7.55 -4.12
CA ALA A 104 -7.81 -8.38 -4.40
C ALA A 104 -7.38 -9.78 -4.86
N PRO A 105 -8.25 -10.81 -4.75
CA PRO A 105 -7.88 -12.20 -5.07
C PRO A 105 -7.35 -12.39 -6.48
N PHE A 106 -7.86 -11.63 -7.45
CA PHE A 106 -7.50 -11.75 -8.87
C PHE A 106 -6.81 -10.49 -9.43
N SER A 107 -6.40 -9.56 -8.57
CA SER A 107 -5.53 -8.45 -8.98
C SER A 107 -4.94 -7.74 -7.77
N GLU A 108 -3.64 -7.47 -7.81
CA GLU A 108 -3.01 -6.50 -6.90
C GLU A 108 -2.54 -5.28 -7.68
N LEU A 109 -2.77 -4.09 -7.14
CA LEU A 109 -2.29 -2.82 -7.69
C LEU A 109 -1.62 -2.02 -6.58
N HIS A 110 -0.43 -1.50 -6.87
CA HIS A 110 0.29 -0.67 -5.92
C HIS A 110 0.62 0.68 -6.54
N TYR A 111 0.15 1.73 -5.89
CA TYR A 111 0.32 3.11 -6.29
C TYR A 111 1.25 3.82 -5.33
N GLN A 112 2.00 4.77 -5.86
CA GLN A 112 2.88 5.65 -5.10
C GLN A 112 2.52 7.09 -5.40
N ARG A 113 2.43 7.93 -4.37
CA ARG A 113 2.23 9.37 -4.57
C ARG A 113 3.52 10.01 -5.08
N GLN A 114 3.51 10.60 -6.27
CA GLN A 114 4.65 11.24 -6.91
C GLN A 114 4.36 12.72 -7.17
N GLY A 115 4.32 13.50 -6.08
CA GLY A 115 3.90 14.90 -6.12
C GLY A 115 2.41 15.06 -5.87
N LYS A 116 1.94 16.31 -5.96
CA LYS A 116 0.59 16.69 -5.56
C LYS A 116 -0.46 16.04 -6.47
N ARG A 117 -1.44 15.35 -5.86
CA ARG A 117 -2.59 14.73 -6.54
C ARG A 117 -2.17 13.76 -7.66
N HIS A 118 -1.01 13.13 -7.52
CA HIS A 118 -0.44 12.29 -8.58
C HIS A 118 -0.07 10.92 -8.02
N TRP A 119 -0.99 9.97 -8.12
CA TRP A 119 -0.84 8.60 -7.61
C TRP A 119 -0.52 7.65 -8.74
N VAL A 120 0.75 7.28 -8.87
CA VAL A 120 1.28 6.52 -10.01
C VAL A 120 1.31 5.05 -9.69
N LEU A 121 0.70 4.23 -10.55
CA LEU A 121 0.80 2.78 -10.48
C LEU A 121 2.24 2.35 -10.79
N TYR A 122 2.91 1.73 -9.84
CA TYR A 122 4.29 1.25 -10.02
C TYR A 122 4.39 -0.28 -10.07
N GLU A 123 3.35 -1.00 -9.65
CA GLU A 123 3.35 -2.46 -9.64
C GLU A 123 1.94 -3.03 -9.78
N LYS A 124 1.81 -4.09 -10.59
CA LYS A 124 0.60 -4.88 -10.78
C LYS A 124 0.95 -6.36 -10.62
N ARG A 125 0.12 -7.12 -9.92
CA ARG A 125 0.25 -8.58 -9.74
C ARG A 125 -1.10 -9.28 -9.97
N GLU A 126 -1.07 -10.60 -10.07
CA GLU A 126 -2.24 -11.43 -10.40
C GLU A 126 -3.25 -11.56 -9.26
N GLY A 127 -2.92 -11.10 -8.05
CA GLY A 127 -3.74 -11.36 -6.85
C GLY A 127 -3.16 -12.50 -6.01
N PHE A 128 -3.94 -12.94 -5.04
CA PHE A 128 -3.54 -13.97 -4.08
C PHE A 128 -4.28 -15.32 -4.24
N ALA A 129 -5.20 -15.45 -5.20
CA ALA A 129 -6.05 -16.63 -5.39
C ALA A 129 -5.85 -17.32 -6.73
#